data_AF-A0A7C5J1J5-F1
#
_entry.id   AF-A0A7C5J1J5-F1
#
_cell.length_a   1.000
_cell.length_b   1.000
_cell.length_c   1.000
_cell.angle_alpha   90.00
_cell.angle_beta   90.00
_cell.angle_gamma   90.00
#
_symmetry.space_group_name_H-M   'P 1'
#
loop_
_entity.id
_entity.type
_entity.pdbx_description
1 polymer ?
#
loop_
_entity_poly.entity_id
_entity_poly.type
_entity_poly.pdbx_seq_one_letter_code
_entity_poly.pdbx_strand_id
1 'polypeptide(L)'
;MIGAGVAGLAATWAAAQRGAKLRLFDGGLGASCLAGGAVDDRPWDEVARSVEVLDAPPLAKPLPESVRIFASDLELWRLPHPGEPLARLATASGRIRVARGHDRSLLDLSRLRRGATVLLPIVPRAEWDAPSLARAFAADAYAVSRDLRFITADAKLLKLRGEDRIAPGDLASRHDDPDRRRWLVDRLEELLDRAGPVDALLLGPWLGALEPIAPVLEAELGVLVGEVLGGVGGAAGLRFEAARAALLATTGVSIEPHNVTRIRAGDVGDELVVSLDDDEEVVADAVVVACGGLAAGGVIYEPPEHRAGMDMPEAGAAPWRLSIDAPLQMQGHGRRLDVVGSVHGPALDHVGWPTDADPGLLESVGIRTAGTAAVLLESAGFEARLLAAGDVVADRPRTMLQAAFDGIRAGADAAGEPGALSA
;
A
#
# COMPACT_ATOMS: atom_id res chain seq x y z
N MET A 1 1.91 18.16 -6.41
CA MET A 1 2.00 16.70 -6.18
C MET A 1 0.93 16.02 -7.02
N ILE A 2 1.24 14.90 -7.67
CA ILE A 2 0.29 14.15 -8.51
C ILE A 2 0.11 12.74 -7.94
N GLY A 3 -1.12 12.38 -7.59
CA GLY A 3 -1.48 11.14 -6.91
C GLY A 3 -1.42 11.28 -5.38
N ALA A 4 -2.42 10.77 -4.67
CA ALA A 4 -2.49 10.80 -3.20
C ALA A 4 -2.44 9.40 -2.58
N GLY A 5 -1.78 8.44 -3.22
CA GLY A 5 -1.35 7.19 -2.57
C GLY A 5 -0.25 7.43 -1.52
N VAL A 6 0.31 6.36 -0.94
CA VAL A 6 1.34 6.47 0.12
C VAL A 6 2.51 7.36 -0.28
N ALA A 7 3.04 7.20 -1.50
CA ALA A 7 4.16 8.02 -1.98
C ALA A 7 3.79 9.51 -2.11
N GLY A 8 2.62 9.81 -2.68
CA GLY A 8 2.15 11.19 -2.83
C GLY A 8 1.82 11.85 -1.50
N LEU A 9 1.20 11.12 -0.57
CA LEU A 9 0.96 11.57 0.80
C LEU A 9 2.27 11.85 1.53
N ALA A 10 3.23 10.93 1.46
CA ALA A 10 4.52 11.08 2.13
C ALA A 10 5.37 12.22 1.53
N ALA A 11 5.28 12.45 0.21
CA ALA A 11 5.88 13.61 -0.46
C ALA A 11 5.22 14.93 -0.03
N THR A 12 3.89 14.95 0.03
CA THR A 12 3.12 16.12 0.50
C THR A 12 3.50 16.46 1.94
N TRP A 13 3.51 15.45 2.82
CA TRP A 13 3.92 15.60 4.22
C TRP A 13 5.35 16.16 4.32
N ALA A 14 6.33 15.56 3.64
CA ALA A 14 7.73 15.99 3.74
C ALA A 14 7.95 17.41 3.19
N ALA A 15 7.26 17.79 2.11
CA ALA A 15 7.32 19.14 1.57
C ALA A 15 6.61 20.16 2.49
N ALA A 16 5.51 19.77 3.15
CA ALA A 16 4.80 20.61 4.11
C ALA A 16 5.66 20.90 5.35
N GLN A 17 6.42 19.92 5.85
CA GLN A 17 7.39 20.11 6.94
C GLN A 17 8.48 21.15 6.60
N ARG A 18 8.70 21.42 5.31
CA ARG A 18 9.64 22.42 4.79
C ARG A 18 8.97 23.75 4.44
N GLY A 19 7.67 23.91 4.75
CA GLY A 19 6.95 25.15 4.47
C GLY A 19 6.70 25.42 2.99
N ALA A 20 6.76 24.39 2.13
CA ALA A 20 6.43 24.53 0.71
C ALA A 20 4.94 24.91 0.54
N LYS A 21 4.64 25.69 -0.50
CA LYS A 21 3.27 25.92 -0.96
C LYS A 21 2.83 24.74 -1.83
N LEU A 22 1.77 24.04 -1.45
CA LEU A 22 1.41 22.76 -2.04
C LEU A 22 0.05 22.79 -2.72
N ARG A 23 -0.02 22.11 -3.87
CA ARG A 23 -1.25 21.62 -4.50
C ARG A 23 -1.11 20.11 -4.70
N LEU A 24 -2.14 19.36 -4.36
CA LEU A 24 -2.18 17.90 -4.44
C LEU A 24 -3.36 17.49 -5.33
N PHE A 25 -3.06 16.91 -6.48
CA PHE A 25 -4.06 16.45 -7.45
C PHE A 25 -4.22 14.94 -7.38
N ASP A 26 -5.45 14.45 -7.24
CA ASP A 26 -5.77 13.02 -7.27
C ASP A 26 -7.21 12.81 -7.79
N GLY A 27 -7.34 12.29 -9.01
CA GLY A 27 -8.64 12.09 -9.66
C GLY A 27 -9.32 10.74 -9.38
N GLY A 28 -8.75 9.87 -8.54
CA GLY A 28 -9.29 8.54 -8.33
C GLY A 28 -8.72 7.77 -7.14
N LEU A 29 -9.16 6.51 -7.01
CA LEU A 29 -8.68 5.59 -5.99
C LEU A 29 -7.33 5.00 -6.42
N GLY A 30 -6.26 5.31 -5.70
CA GLY A 30 -4.91 4.78 -5.99
C GLY A 30 -4.70 3.34 -5.50
N ALA A 31 -3.63 2.69 -5.97
CA ALA A 31 -3.27 1.32 -5.56
C ALA A 31 -3.07 1.16 -4.04
N SER A 32 -2.75 2.24 -3.32
CA SER A 32 -2.63 2.19 -1.85
C SER A 32 -3.96 1.85 -1.15
N CYS A 33 -5.11 2.11 -1.77
CA CYS A 33 -6.43 1.72 -1.26
C CYS A 33 -6.72 0.22 -1.49
N LEU A 34 -5.87 -0.47 -2.26
CA LEU A 34 -5.96 -1.91 -2.50
C LEU A 34 -5.16 -2.72 -1.46
N ALA A 35 -4.52 -2.06 -0.50
CA ALA A 35 -3.67 -2.69 0.50
C ALA A 35 -4.44 -3.59 1.45
N GLY A 36 -3.89 -4.77 1.73
CA GLY A 36 -4.41 -5.69 2.75
C GLY A 36 -4.03 -5.33 4.19
N GLY A 37 -3.27 -4.26 4.40
CA GLY A 37 -2.80 -3.80 5.71
C GLY A 37 -1.40 -4.28 6.11
N ALA A 38 -0.74 -5.15 5.33
CA ALA A 38 0.70 -5.39 5.50
C ALA A 38 1.52 -4.19 5.02
N VAL A 39 2.57 -3.86 5.77
CA VAL A 39 3.42 -2.70 5.52
C VAL A 39 4.86 -3.20 5.37
N ASP A 40 5.29 -3.39 4.13
CA ASP A 40 6.60 -3.95 3.79
C ASP A 40 7.58 -2.90 3.26
N ASP A 41 8.88 -3.11 3.44
CA ASP A 41 9.98 -2.38 2.80
C ASP A 41 10.60 -3.12 1.61
N ARG A 42 10.30 -4.42 1.47
CA ARG A 42 10.75 -5.32 0.40
C ARG A 42 9.70 -6.40 0.15
N PRO A 43 9.74 -7.11 -0.99
CA PRO A 43 8.83 -8.22 -1.23
C PRO A 43 8.92 -9.25 -0.08
N TRP A 44 7.76 -9.64 0.45
CA TRP A 44 7.69 -10.44 1.68
C TRP A 44 8.22 -11.87 1.49
N ASP A 45 8.13 -12.39 0.28
CA ASP A 45 8.60 -13.70 -0.16
C ASP A 45 10.13 -13.76 -0.22
N GLU A 46 10.80 -12.67 -0.62
CA GLU A 46 12.26 -12.54 -0.47
C GLU A 46 12.68 -12.63 1.00
N VAL A 47 11.93 -11.95 1.88
CA VAL A 47 12.20 -12.00 3.32
C VAL A 47 11.95 -13.40 3.86
N ALA A 48 10.84 -14.04 3.50
CA ALA A 48 10.54 -15.42 3.90
C ALA A 48 11.63 -16.39 3.47
N ARG A 49 12.08 -16.32 2.22
CA ARG A 49 13.18 -17.15 1.70
C ARG A 49 14.49 -16.90 2.44
N SER A 50 14.79 -15.64 2.76
CA SER A 50 16.01 -15.31 3.52
C SER A 50 16.00 -15.93 4.91
N VAL A 51 14.84 -15.99 5.57
CA VAL A 51 14.66 -16.64 6.88
C VAL A 51 14.89 -18.14 6.77
N GLU A 52 14.33 -18.78 5.74
CA GLU A 52 14.51 -20.22 5.50
C GLU A 52 15.98 -20.58 5.24
N VAL A 53 16.68 -19.78 4.44
CA VAL A 53 18.09 -20.03 4.09
C VAL A 53 19.03 -19.79 5.27
N LEU A 54 18.78 -18.75 6.06
CA LEU A 54 19.67 -18.35 7.16
C LEU A 54 19.36 -19.07 8.47
N ASP A 55 18.22 -19.75 8.57
CA ASP A 55 17.69 -20.36 9.80
C ASP A 55 17.75 -19.41 11.00
N ALA A 56 17.46 -18.13 10.74
CA ALA A 56 17.56 -17.05 11.72
C ALA A 56 16.21 -16.32 11.83
N PRO A 57 15.79 -15.90 13.04
CA PRO A 57 14.55 -15.16 13.20
C PRO A 57 14.62 -13.85 12.39
N PRO A 58 13.57 -13.50 11.63
CA PRO A 58 13.54 -12.23 10.93
C PRO A 58 13.43 -11.11 11.95
N LEU A 59 14.51 -10.34 12.09
CA LEU A 59 14.55 -9.17 12.97
C LEU A 59 14.43 -7.89 12.15
N ALA A 60 13.75 -6.92 12.74
CA ALA A 60 13.61 -5.58 12.22
C ALA A 60 14.97 -4.88 12.14
N LYS A 61 15.39 -4.52 10.93
CA LYS A 61 16.51 -3.60 10.69
C LYS A 61 16.12 -2.15 11.01
N PRO A 62 17.07 -1.22 11.22
CA PRO A 62 16.74 0.21 11.31
C PRO A 62 16.02 0.71 10.05
N LEU A 63 15.00 1.55 10.25
CA LEU A 63 14.38 2.33 9.18
C LEU A 63 14.93 3.77 9.25
N PRO A 64 14.96 4.50 8.12
CA PRO A 64 15.26 5.93 8.12
C PRO A 64 14.36 6.68 9.12
N GLU A 65 14.91 7.68 9.81
CA GLU A 65 14.17 8.41 10.85
C GLU A 65 12.89 9.05 10.31
N SER A 66 12.98 9.68 9.14
CA SER A 66 11.85 10.31 8.48
C SER A 66 10.70 9.35 8.19
N VAL A 67 10.97 8.09 7.85
CA VAL A 67 9.94 7.05 7.63
C VAL A 67 9.25 6.70 8.94
N ARG A 68 9.99 6.64 10.06
CA ARG A 68 9.40 6.39 11.39
C ARG A 68 8.53 7.55 11.85
N ILE A 69 8.99 8.79 11.65
CA ILE A 69 8.21 9.99 11.99
C ILE A 69 6.93 10.03 11.15
N PHE A 70 7.04 9.86 9.82
CA PHE A 70 5.88 9.79 8.94
C PHE A 70 4.88 8.70 9.37
N ALA A 71 5.36 7.49 9.68
CA ALA A 71 4.49 6.41 10.13
C ALA A 71 3.84 6.70 11.50
N SER A 72 4.54 7.43 12.38
CA SER A 72 4.00 7.90 13.65
C SER A 72 2.90 8.93 13.41
N ASP A 73 3.13 9.93 12.55
CA ASP A 73 2.16 10.99 12.23
C ASP A 73 0.93 10.43 11.48
N LEU A 74 1.10 9.35 10.72
CA LEU A 74 0.00 8.66 10.04
C LEU A 74 -0.90 7.89 11.02
N GLU A 75 -0.38 7.52 12.21
CA GLU A 75 -1.07 6.80 13.29
C GLU A 75 -1.76 5.47 12.95
N LEU A 76 -1.61 4.98 11.71
CA LEU A 76 -2.26 3.78 11.19
C LEU A 76 -1.41 2.52 11.36
N TRP A 77 -0.09 2.64 11.25
CA TRP A 77 0.83 1.52 11.17
C TRP A 77 1.52 1.24 12.50
N ARG A 78 1.69 -0.04 12.81
CA ARG A 78 2.60 -0.52 13.84
C ARG A 78 3.88 -1.01 13.18
N LEU A 79 4.99 -0.37 13.52
CA LEU A 79 6.33 -0.74 13.08
C LEU A 79 7.15 -1.26 14.27
N PRO A 80 7.82 -2.42 14.16
CA PRO A 80 8.70 -2.92 15.21
C PRO A 80 9.97 -2.06 15.34
N HIS A 81 10.48 -1.96 16.57
CA HIS A 81 11.77 -1.33 16.85
C HIS A 81 12.92 -2.16 16.28
N PRO A 82 14.08 -1.55 15.98
CA PRO A 82 15.24 -2.30 15.50
C PRO A 82 15.64 -3.42 16.48
N GLY A 83 15.82 -4.63 15.95
CA GLY A 83 16.15 -5.83 16.73
C GLY A 83 14.93 -6.61 17.23
N GLU A 84 13.71 -6.08 17.13
CA GLU A 84 12.49 -6.82 17.44
C GLU A 84 12.12 -7.79 16.30
N PRO A 85 11.39 -8.89 16.58
CA PRO A 85 10.87 -9.77 15.54
C PRO A 85 9.98 -9.03 14.54
N LEU A 86 10.05 -9.44 13.27
CA LEU A 86 9.08 -9.02 12.26
C LEU A 86 7.70 -9.61 12.56
N ALA A 87 6.65 -8.88 12.16
CA ALA A 87 5.27 -9.26 12.36
C ALA A 87 4.93 -10.55 11.59
N ARG A 88 3.98 -11.31 12.13
CA ARG A 88 3.47 -12.56 11.55
C ARG A 88 1.97 -12.44 11.37
N LEU A 89 1.55 -12.26 10.11
CA LEU A 89 0.18 -11.93 9.76
C LEU A 89 -0.51 -13.11 9.10
N ALA A 90 -1.62 -13.55 9.69
CA ALA A 90 -2.51 -14.52 9.09
C ALA A 90 -3.27 -13.88 7.91
N THR A 91 -3.37 -14.58 6.77
CA THR A 91 -4.11 -14.12 5.59
C THR A 91 -5.48 -14.78 5.49
N ALA A 92 -6.44 -14.11 4.84
CA ALA A 92 -7.72 -14.72 4.50
C ALA A 92 -7.62 -15.95 3.56
N SER A 93 -6.43 -16.22 3.01
CA SER A 93 -6.12 -17.40 2.18
C SER A 93 -5.50 -18.57 2.95
N GLY A 94 -5.37 -18.47 4.28
CA GLY A 94 -4.86 -19.57 5.11
C GLY A 94 -3.33 -19.67 5.19
N ARG A 95 -2.60 -18.57 4.96
CA ARG A 95 -1.13 -18.51 5.14
C ARG A 95 -0.76 -17.59 6.30
N ILE A 96 0.40 -17.83 6.93
CA ILE A 96 1.02 -16.85 7.84
C ILE A 96 2.25 -16.27 7.14
N ARG A 97 2.21 -14.98 6.81
CA ARG A 97 3.34 -14.29 6.15
C ARG A 97 4.07 -13.35 7.11
N VAL A 98 5.37 -13.16 6.84
CA VAL A 98 6.18 -12.10 7.48
C VAL A 98 5.71 -10.75 6.97
N ALA A 99 5.75 -9.72 7.80
CA ALA A 99 5.63 -8.33 7.35
C ALA A 99 6.58 -7.42 8.12
N ARG A 100 7.05 -6.36 7.48
CA ARG A 100 7.90 -5.38 8.17
C ARG A 100 7.14 -4.62 9.25
N GLY A 101 5.88 -4.33 9.01
CA GLY A 101 4.92 -3.75 9.93
C GLY A 101 3.51 -4.04 9.44
N HIS A 102 2.51 -3.47 10.12
CA HIS A 102 1.12 -3.74 9.79
C HIS A 102 0.17 -2.63 10.23
N ASP A 103 -0.99 -2.56 9.59
CA ASP A 103 -2.17 -1.85 10.08
C ASP A 103 -2.53 -2.33 11.49
N ARG A 104 -2.82 -1.39 12.39
CA ARG A 104 -3.12 -1.65 13.80
C ARG A 104 -4.33 -2.55 14.06
N SER A 105 -5.21 -2.78 13.08
CA SER A 105 -6.30 -3.75 13.18
C SER A 105 -5.86 -5.20 12.97
N LEU A 106 -4.72 -5.44 12.30
CA LEU A 106 -4.25 -6.80 12.05
C LEU A 106 -3.69 -7.47 13.31
N LEU A 107 -3.99 -8.77 13.49
CA LEU A 107 -3.40 -9.55 14.57
C LEU A 107 -1.95 -9.94 14.22
N ASP A 108 -1.00 -9.43 15.00
CA ASP A 108 0.40 -9.89 14.92
C ASP A 108 0.62 -11.13 15.81
N LEU A 109 0.73 -12.29 15.17
CA LEU A 109 0.98 -13.57 15.84
C LEU A 109 2.38 -13.65 16.46
N SER A 110 3.30 -12.75 16.10
CA SER A 110 4.65 -12.71 16.70
C SER A 110 4.61 -12.31 18.18
N ARG A 111 3.57 -11.58 18.59
CA ARG A 111 3.31 -11.18 19.99
C ARG A 111 2.90 -12.36 20.87
N LEU A 112 2.51 -13.49 20.28
CA LEU A 112 2.05 -14.66 21.02
C LEU A 112 3.22 -15.46 21.60
N ARG A 113 3.06 -15.84 22.87
CA ARG A 113 3.94 -16.81 23.52
C ARG A 113 3.83 -18.19 22.85
N ARG A 114 4.86 -19.01 23.03
CA ARG A 114 4.83 -20.41 22.59
C ARG A 114 3.67 -21.15 23.29
N GLY A 115 2.95 -22.01 22.57
CA GLY A 115 1.81 -22.75 23.13
C GLY A 115 0.48 -21.99 23.17
N ALA A 116 0.46 -20.74 22.67
CA ALA A 116 -0.72 -19.88 22.72
C ALA A 116 -1.89 -20.43 21.89
N THR A 117 -3.11 -20.16 22.36
CA THR A 117 -4.36 -20.53 21.69
C THR A 117 -5.02 -19.32 21.06
N VAL A 118 -5.30 -19.40 19.77
CA VAL A 118 -6.00 -18.38 18.98
C VAL A 118 -7.40 -18.89 18.62
N LEU A 119 -8.42 -18.14 18.98
CA LEU A 119 -9.81 -18.46 18.67
C LEU A 119 -10.28 -17.73 17.41
N LEU A 120 -10.84 -18.49 16.48
CA LEU A 120 -11.51 -17.98 15.28
C LEU A 120 -13.02 -18.22 15.41
N PRO A 121 -13.85 -17.18 15.48
CA PRO A 121 -15.29 -17.35 15.51
C PRO A 121 -15.82 -17.90 14.18
N ILE A 122 -16.71 -18.87 14.25
CA ILE A 122 -17.48 -19.34 13.10
C ILE A 122 -18.61 -18.34 12.87
N VAL A 123 -18.57 -17.68 11.70
CA VAL A 123 -19.54 -16.66 11.27
C VAL A 123 -19.96 -17.00 9.84
N PRO A 124 -21.26 -16.98 9.49
CA PRO A 124 -21.72 -17.38 8.16
C PRO A 124 -21.44 -16.27 7.12
N ARG A 125 -20.20 -16.18 6.65
CA ARG A 125 -19.77 -15.28 5.56
C ARG A 125 -18.97 -16.06 4.52
N ALA A 126 -19.11 -15.69 3.25
CA ALA A 126 -18.49 -16.42 2.14
C ALA A 126 -16.96 -16.38 2.17
N GLU A 127 -16.39 -15.26 2.63
CA GLU A 127 -14.95 -15.02 2.73
C GLU A 127 -14.32 -15.49 4.04
N TRP A 128 -15.10 -16.11 4.94
CA TRP A 128 -14.65 -16.51 6.27
C TRP A 128 -15.05 -17.94 6.62
N ASP A 129 -14.22 -18.90 6.21
CA ASP A 129 -14.31 -20.30 6.64
C ASP A 129 -13.36 -20.55 7.83
N ALA A 130 -13.84 -20.22 9.04
CA ALA A 130 -13.03 -20.32 10.26
C ALA A 130 -12.43 -21.72 10.47
N PRO A 131 -13.18 -22.84 10.29
CA PRO A 131 -12.62 -24.18 10.41
C PRO A 131 -11.51 -24.48 9.40
N SER A 132 -11.66 -24.09 8.14
CA SER A 132 -10.62 -24.30 7.13
C SER A 132 -9.39 -23.44 7.38
N LEU A 133 -9.58 -22.17 7.77
CA LEU A 133 -8.51 -21.27 8.15
C LEU A 133 -7.74 -21.77 9.37
N ALA A 134 -8.43 -22.21 10.43
CA ALA A 134 -7.78 -22.75 11.63
C ALA A 134 -6.91 -23.97 11.31
N ARG A 135 -7.37 -24.89 10.44
CA ARG A 135 -6.56 -26.03 9.98
C ARG A 135 -5.35 -25.58 9.17
N ALA A 136 -5.52 -24.64 8.24
CA ALA A 136 -4.44 -24.13 7.42
C ALA A 136 -3.37 -23.42 8.27
N PHE A 137 -3.78 -22.55 9.20
CA PHE A 137 -2.87 -21.87 10.11
C PHE A 137 -2.16 -22.83 11.06
N ALA A 138 -2.84 -23.86 11.57
CA ALA A 138 -2.21 -24.88 12.42
C ALA A 138 -1.15 -25.71 11.68
N ALA A 139 -1.27 -25.84 10.35
CA ALA A 139 -0.30 -26.54 9.51
C ALA A 139 0.84 -25.63 9.02
N ASP A 140 0.76 -24.32 9.23
CA ASP A 140 1.80 -23.37 8.82
C ASP A 140 3.08 -23.60 9.61
N ALA A 141 4.23 -23.57 8.93
CA ALA A 141 5.54 -23.84 9.54
C ALA A 141 5.84 -22.93 10.73
N TYR A 142 5.43 -21.65 10.67
CA TYR A 142 5.61 -20.73 11.78
C TYR A 142 4.80 -21.17 13.02
N ALA A 143 3.52 -21.50 12.82
CA ALA A 143 2.65 -21.97 13.90
C ALA A 143 3.16 -23.25 14.55
N VAL A 144 3.58 -24.23 13.74
CA VAL A 144 4.17 -25.49 14.21
C VAL A 144 5.42 -25.23 15.06
N SER A 145 6.33 -24.37 14.58
CA SER A 145 7.56 -24.03 15.32
C SER A 145 7.30 -23.37 16.69
N ARG A 146 6.15 -22.68 16.82
CA ARG A 146 5.73 -21.95 18.02
C ARG A 146 4.69 -22.69 18.84
N ASP A 147 4.31 -23.90 18.44
CA ASP A 147 3.24 -24.68 19.08
C ASP A 147 1.95 -23.86 19.24
N LEU A 148 1.61 -23.04 18.23
CA LEU A 148 0.37 -22.26 18.24
C LEU A 148 -0.81 -23.18 17.94
N ARG A 149 -1.90 -22.98 18.69
CA ARG A 149 -3.15 -23.74 18.51
C ARG A 149 -4.23 -22.82 17.99
N PHE A 150 -4.92 -23.24 16.94
CA PHE A 150 -6.05 -22.52 16.39
C PHE A 150 -7.31 -23.32 16.65
N ILE A 151 -8.27 -22.72 17.35
CA ILE A 151 -9.55 -23.33 17.68
C ILE A 151 -10.69 -22.51 17.08
N THR A 152 -11.85 -23.12 16.95
CA THR A 152 -13.04 -22.46 16.43
C THR A 152 -14.22 -22.61 17.40
N ALA A 153 -15.11 -21.63 17.40
CA ALA A 153 -16.36 -21.70 18.15
C ALA A 153 -17.47 -20.89 17.46
N ASP A 154 -18.71 -21.35 17.58
CA ASP A 154 -19.87 -20.67 16.99
C ASP A 154 -20.13 -19.30 17.63
N ALA A 155 -20.19 -18.26 16.80
CA ALA A 155 -20.36 -16.89 17.26
C ALA A 155 -21.46 -16.16 16.48
N LYS A 156 -22.22 -15.32 17.20
CA LYS A 156 -23.28 -14.47 16.62
C LYS A 156 -22.75 -13.05 16.44
N LEU A 157 -21.87 -12.87 15.45
CA LEU A 157 -21.19 -11.59 15.21
C LEU A 157 -21.84 -10.73 14.11
N LEU A 158 -22.90 -11.25 13.47
CA LEU A 158 -23.75 -10.50 12.55
C LEU A 158 -25.03 -10.06 13.29
N LYS A 159 -25.24 -8.74 13.40
CA LYS A 159 -26.39 -8.15 14.11
C LYS A 159 -27.61 -8.02 13.21
N LEU A 160 -27.40 -7.71 11.94
CA LEU A 160 -28.47 -7.39 10.98
C LEU A 160 -28.57 -8.45 9.88
N ARG A 161 -29.81 -8.67 9.41
CA ARG A 161 -30.06 -9.57 8.28
C ARG A 161 -29.36 -9.06 7.02
N GLY A 162 -28.75 -9.97 6.26
CA GLY A 162 -28.06 -9.65 5.01
C GLY A 162 -26.62 -9.19 5.20
N GLU A 163 -26.15 -9.04 6.45
CA GLU A 163 -24.73 -8.78 6.69
C GLU A 163 -23.86 -9.86 6.08
N ASP A 164 -24.29 -11.12 6.02
CA ASP A 164 -23.59 -12.25 5.38
C ASP A 164 -23.19 -12.02 3.91
N ARG A 165 -23.74 -11.00 3.23
CA ARG A 165 -23.57 -10.74 1.79
C ARG A 165 -22.96 -9.39 1.43
N ILE A 166 -22.80 -8.48 2.39
CA ILE A 166 -22.18 -7.17 2.12
C ILE A 166 -20.67 -7.31 2.04
N ALA A 167 -20.00 -6.35 1.40
CA ALA A 167 -18.54 -6.34 1.32
C ALA A 167 -17.89 -6.23 2.72
N PRO A 168 -16.68 -6.76 2.91
CA PRO A 168 -15.98 -6.63 4.20
C PRO A 168 -15.82 -5.18 4.66
N GLY A 169 -15.53 -4.26 3.73
CA GLY A 169 -15.46 -2.82 4.01
C GLY A 169 -16.76 -2.24 4.56
N ASP A 170 -17.91 -2.60 3.97
CA ASP A 170 -19.22 -2.14 4.46
C ASP A 170 -19.52 -2.65 5.87
N LEU A 171 -19.12 -3.88 6.18
CA LEU A 171 -19.26 -4.43 7.52
C LEU A 171 -18.32 -3.75 8.50
N ALA A 172 -17.08 -3.47 8.09
CA ALA A 172 -16.11 -2.72 8.87
C ALA A 172 -16.64 -1.32 9.23
N SER A 173 -17.23 -0.60 8.27
CA SER A 173 -17.84 0.72 8.48
C SER A 173 -18.97 0.69 9.50
N ARG A 174 -19.70 -0.43 9.62
CA ARG A 174 -20.73 -0.56 10.67
C ARG A 174 -20.11 -0.62 12.05
N HIS A 175 -18.90 -1.15 12.20
CA HIS A 175 -18.22 -1.26 13.50
C HIS A 175 -17.52 0.03 13.95
N ASP A 176 -17.46 1.05 13.10
CA ASP A 176 -17.04 2.39 13.51
C ASP A 176 -18.07 3.06 14.44
N ASP A 177 -19.36 2.72 14.30
CA ASP A 177 -20.43 3.16 15.20
C ASP A 177 -20.21 2.63 16.63
N PRO A 178 -20.15 3.52 17.66
CA PRO A 178 -19.87 3.11 19.03
C PRO A 178 -20.87 2.11 19.63
N ASP A 179 -22.16 2.23 19.29
CA ASP A 179 -23.19 1.30 19.78
C ASP A 179 -23.06 -0.08 19.13
N ARG A 180 -22.69 -0.11 17.84
CA ARG A 180 -22.38 -1.36 17.15
C ARG A 180 -21.10 -1.99 17.68
N ARG A 181 -20.08 -1.21 17.99
CA ARG A 181 -18.83 -1.70 18.59
C ARG A 181 -19.06 -2.29 19.98
N ARG A 182 -19.79 -1.59 20.85
CA ARG A 182 -20.17 -2.11 22.18
C ARG A 182 -20.95 -3.43 22.06
N TRP A 183 -21.92 -3.50 21.16
CA TRP A 183 -22.62 -4.75 20.88
C TRP A 183 -21.68 -5.88 20.43
N LEU A 184 -20.66 -5.57 19.62
CA LEU A 184 -19.66 -6.57 19.21
C LEU A 184 -18.84 -7.06 20.42
N VAL A 185 -18.42 -6.15 21.31
CA VAL A 185 -17.73 -6.51 22.56
C VAL A 185 -18.58 -7.51 23.36
N ASP A 186 -19.85 -7.19 23.64
CA ASP A 186 -20.75 -8.07 24.40
C ASP A 186 -20.85 -9.48 23.76
N ARG A 187 -20.84 -9.58 22.43
CA ARG A 187 -20.88 -10.87 21.72
C ARG A 187 -19.55 -11.63 21.77
N LEU A 188 -18.43 -10.93 21.80
CA LEU A 188 -17.11 -11.52 21.92
C LEU A 188 -16.84 -12.01 23.36
N GLU A 189 -17.31 -11.29 24.38
CA GLU A 189 -17.29 -11.75 25.77
C GLU A 189 -18.07 -13.06 25.94
N GLU A 190 -19.32 -13.11 25.46
CA GLU A 190 -20.13 -14.34 25.46
C GLU A 190 -19.46 -15.51 24.72
N LEU A 191 -18.64 -15.22 23.70
CA LEU A 191 -17.88 -16.21 22.97
C LEU A 191 -16.70 -16.72 23.80
N LEU A 192 -15.93 -15.82 24.40
CA LEU A 192 -14.77 -16.13 25.25
C LEU A 192 -15.19 -16.96 26.47
N ASP A 193 -16.28 -16.59 27.13
CA ASP A 193 -16.83 -17.31 28.28
C ASP A 193 -17.15 -18.78 27.95
N ARG A 194 -17.67 -19.03 26.74
CA ARG A 194 -18.02 -20.38 26.27
C ARG A 194 -16.82 -21.17 25.76
N ALA A 195 -15.87 -20.51 25.11
CA ALA A 195 -14.69 -21.14 24.55
C ALA A 195 -13.65 -21.51 25.62
N GLY A 196 -13.68 -20.83 26.76
CA GLY A 196 -12.69 -20.96 27.82
C GLY A 196 -11.43 -20.12 27.54
N PRO A 197 -10.33 -20.37 28.27
CA PRO A 197 -9.15 -19.52 28.21
C PRO A 197 -8.45 -19.59 26.84
N VAL A 198 -8.29 -18.43 26.22
CA VAL A 198 -7.57 -18.22 24.96
C VAL A 198 -6.60 -17.05 25.11
N ASP A 199 -5.55 -17.01 24.28
CA ASP A 199 -4.55 -15.94 24.29
C ASP A 199 -4.88 -14.84 23.26
N ALA A 200 -5.66 -15.17 22.21
CA ALA A 200 -6.07 -14.21 21.19
C ALA A 200 -7.38 -14.57 20.46
N LEU A 201 -8.00 -13.55 19.86
CA LEU A 201 -9.12 -13.62 18.93
C LEU A 201 -8.66 -13.16 17.53
N LEU A 202 -8.87 -14.02 16.53
CA LEU A 202 -8.60 -13.70 15.13
C LEU A 202 -9.92 -13.61 14.35
N LEU A 203 -10.22 -12.43 13.83
CA LEU A 203 -11.44 -12.11 13.11
C LEU A 203 -11.18 -12.01 11.60
N GLY A 204 -12.26 -11.98 10.81
CA GLY A 204 -12.16 -11.58 9.40
C GLY A 204 -11.79 -10.10 9.27
N PRO A 205 -11.53 -9.61 8.03
CA PRO A 205 -11.09 -8.23 7.76
C PRO A 205 -12.23 -7.19 7.83
N TRP A 206 -12.80 -6.99 9.03
CA TRP A 206 -13.96 -6.13 9.28
C TRP A 206 -13.89 -5.34 10.60
N LEU A 207 -12.69 -5.06 11.11
CA LEU A 207 -12.44 -4.30 12.34
C LEU A 207 -12.19 -2.81 12.04
N GLY A 208 -13.26 -2.14 11.64
CA GLY A 208 -13.33 -0.69 11.43
C GLY A 208 -12.86 -0.25 10.05
N ALA A 209 -13.55 0.71 9.44
CA ALA A 209 -13.21 1.26 8.13
C ALA A 209 -12.56 2.64 8.23
N LEU A 210 -12.91 3.43 9.25
CA LEU A 210 -12.30 4.75 9.48
C LEU A 210 -11.10 4.66 10.42
N GLU A 211 -11.24 3.88 11.49
CA GLU A 211 -10.20 3.73 12.52
C GLU A 211 -9.96 2.25 12.83
N PRO A 212 -8.73 1.87 13.22
CA PRO A 212 -8.46 0.52 13.66
C PRO A 212 -9.11 0.27 15.02
N ILE A 213 -10.17 -0.54 15.08
CA ILE A 213 -10.89 -0.80 16.34
C ILE A 213 -10.30 -1.98 17.12
N ALA A 214 -9.41 -2.79 16.54
CA ALA A 214 -8.84 -3.94 17.25
C ALA A 214 -8.16 -3.58 18.59
N PRO A 215 -7.40 -2.46 18.70
CA PRO A 215 -6.87 -2.00 19.98
C PRO A 215 -7.94 -1.67 21.03
N VAL A 216 -9.11 -1.19 20.59
CA VAL A 216 -10.25 -0.93 21.49
C VAL A 216 -10.81 -2.26 21.99
N LEU A 217 -10.98 -3.24 21.11
CA LEU A 217 -11.45 -4.58 21.50
C LEU A 217 -10.44 -5.30 22.40
N GLU A 218 -9.14 -5.17 22.16
CA GLU A 218 -8.06 -5.72 23.00
C GLU A 218 -8.14 -5.14 24.43
N ALA A 219 -8.37 -3.83 24.56
CA ALA A 219 -8.48 -3.16 25.85
C ALA A 219 -9.73 -3.60 26.66
N GLU A 220 -10.88 -3.76 25.99
CA GLU A 220 -12.13 -4.17 26.65
C GLU A 220 -12.15 -5.66 27.00
N LEU A 221 -11.63 -6.53 26.13
CA LEU A 221 -11.72 -7.99 26.28
C LEU A 221 -10.55 -8.60 27.08
N GLY A 222 -9.44 -7.87 27.26
CA GLY A 222 -8.27 -8.34 27.99
C GLY A 222 -7.47 -9.47 27.30
N VAL A 223 -7.76 -9.74 26.03
CA VAL A 223 -7.02 -10.70 25.17
C VAL A 223 -6.57 -9.99 23.89
N LEU A 224 -5.54 -10.51 23.22
CA LEU A 224 -5.13 -9.93 21.94
C LEU A 224 -6.25 -10.09 20.91
N VAL A 225 -6.60 -9.01 20.20
CA VAL A 225 -7.62 -9.04 19.16
C VAL A 225 -7.03 -8.46 17.88
N GLY A 226 -7.36 -9.08 16.75
CA GLY A 226 -7.11 -8.48 15.45
C GLY A 226 -7.76 -9.27 14.33
N GLU A 227 -7.64 -8.74 13.13
CA GLU A 227 -8.15 -9.36 11.92
C GLU A 227 -7.06 -10.03 11.09
N VAL A 228 -7.47 -10.94 10.21
CA VAL A 228 -6.60 -11.42 9.13
C VAL A 228 -6.30 -10.31 8.12
N LEU A 229 -5.16 -10.42 7.46
CA LEU A 229 -4.83 -9.66 6.27
C LEU A 229 -5.89 -9.92 5.19
N GLY A 230 -6.59 -8.84 4.82
CA GLY A 230 -7.67 -8.84 3.84
C GLY A 230 -7.19 -8.76 2.40
N GLY A 231 -8.11 -9.04 1.47
CA GLY A 231 -7.88 -8.88 0.04
C GLY A 231 -7.96 -7.42 -0.44
N VAL A 232 -7.81 -7.26 -1.75
CA VAL A 232 -7.92 -5.97 -2.45
C VAL A 232 -9.26 -5.28 -2.16
N GLY A 233 -9.22 -3.97 -1.89
CA GLY A 233 -10.42 -3.16 -1.67
C GLY A 233 -11.14 -3.44 -0.34
N GLY A 234 -10.42 -3.94 0.66
CA GLY A 234 -10.96 -4.25 1.99
C GLY A 234 -10.89 -3.08 2.99
N ALA A 235 -11.22 -3.38 4.25
CA ALA A 235 -11.25 -2.41 5.35
C ALA A 235 -9.92 -1.65 5.56
N ALA A 236 -8.77 -2.31 5.36
CA ALA A 236 -7.46 -1.67 5.46
C ALA A 236 -7.25 -0.53 4.45
N GLY A 237 -7.80 -0.66 3.24
CA GLY A 237 -7.80 0.40 2.24
C GLY A 237 -8.59 1.63 2.70
N LEU A 238 -9.80 1.41 3.23
CA LEU A 238 -10.64 2.48 3.77
C LEU A 238 -9.95 3.19 4.95
N ARG A 239 -9.29 2.44 5.85
CA ARG A 239 -8.54 3.01 6.97
C ARG A 239 -7.35 3.82 6.50
N PHE A 240 -6.67 3.39 5.44
CA PHE A 240 -5.62 4.19 4.80
C PHE A 240 -6.17 5.52 4.27
N GLU A 241 -7.33 5.52 3.61
CA GLU A 241 -7.94 6.75 3.11
C GLU A 241 -8.33 7.71 4.24
N ALA A 242 -8.89 7.18 5.34
CA ALA A 242 -9.21 7.95 6.52
C ALA A 242 -7.96 8.55 7.18
N ALA A 243 -6.91 7.75 7.37
CA ALA A 243 -5.63 8.20 7.93
C ALA A 243 -4.95 9.25 7.02
N ARG A 244 -5.02 9.06 5.70
CA ARG A 244 -4.56 10.06 4.71
C ARG A 244 -5.30 11.37 4.89
N ALA A 245 -6.63 11.35 4.96
CA ALA A 245 -7.43 12.56 5.12
C ALA A 245 -7.10 13.28 6.44
N ALA A 246 -6.94 12.54 7.53
CA ALA A 246 -6.53 13.09 8.82
C ALA A 246 -5.15 13.76 8.76
N LEU A 247 -4.14 13.09 8.17
CA LEU A 247 -2.79 13.65 8.04
C LEU A 247 -2.76 14.87 7.11
N LEU A 248 -3.53 14.86 6.02
CA LEU A 248 -3.63 16.03 5.14
C LEU A 248 -4.24 17.23 5.86
N ALA A 249 -5.27 17.00 6.69
CA ALA A 249 -5.87 18.05 7.51
C ALA A 249 -4.87 18.71 8.49
N THR A 250 -3.93 17.94 9.07
CA THR A 250 -2.89 18.52 9.95
C THR A 250 -1.86 19.35 9.19
N THR A 251 -1.61 19.04 7.92
CA THR A 251 -0.69 19.80 7.05
C THR A 251 -1.36 21.01 6.38
N GLY A 252 -2.70 21.14 6.48
CA GLY A 252 -3.46 22.19 5.81
C GLY A 252 -3.55 22.04 4.29
N VAL A 253 -3.25 20.85 3.75
CA VAL A 253 -3.34 20.54 2.31
C VAL A 253 -4.64 19.79 2.04
N SER A 254 -5.39 20.19 1.01
CA SER A 254 -6.56 19.45 0.52
C SER A 254 -6.23 18.72 -0.79
N ILE A 255 -6.92 17.61 -1.03
CA ILE A 255 -6.89 16.93 -2.33
C ILE A 255 -7.79 17.69 -3.30
N GLU A 256 -7.24 18.06 -4.45
CA GLU A 256 -7.96 18.61 -5.60
C GLU A 256 -8.33 17.44 -6.53
N PRO A 257 -9.63 17.16 -6.78
CA PRO A 257 -10.11 15.95 -7.43
C PRO A 257 -10.00 16.04 -8.97
N HIS A 258 -8.81 16.40 -9.47
CA HIS A 258 -8.51 16.56 -10.90
C HIS A 258 -7.46 15.55 -11.35
N ASN A 259 -7.59 15.10 -12.59
CA ASN A 259 -6.52 14.35 -13.24
C ASN A 259 -5.54 15.32 -13.90
N VAL A 260 -4.24 15.09 -13.69
CA VAL A 260 -3.22 15.78 -14.50
C VAL A 260 -3.13 15.08 -15.85
N THR A 261 -3.26 15.85 -16.92
CA THR A 261 -3.21 15.34 -18.29
C THR A 261 -1.86 15.59 -18.95
N ARG A 262 -1.17 16.68 -18.60
CA ARG A 262 0.11 17.07 -19.20
C ARG A 262 1.03 17.83 -18.23
N ILE A 263 2.35 17.65 -18.41
CA ILE A 263 3.40 18.46 -17.77
C ILE A 263 4.37 18.95 -18.85
N ARG A 264 4.61 20.25 -18.91
CA ARG A 264 5.53 20.90 -19.87
C ARG A 264 6.35 21.98 -19.18
N ALA A 265 7.42 22.44 -19.84
CA ALA A 265 8.08 23.69 -19.43
C ALA A 265 7.15 24.89 -19.65
N GLY A 266 7.27 25.86 -18.76
CA GLY A 266 6.70 27.19 -18.91
C GLY A 266 7.49 28.05 -19.90
N ASP A 267 6.94 29.22 -20.21
CA ASP A 267 7.55 30.17 -21.14
C ASP A 267 8.66 31.01 -20.49
N VAL A 268 8.75 31.00 -19.15
CA VAL A 268 9.65 31.84 -18.37
C VAL A 268 10.42 30.99 -17.34
N GLY A 269 11.75 31.04 -17.42
CA GLY A 269 12.63 30.39 -16.44
C GLY A 269 12.52 28.87 -16.39
N ASP A 270 12.64 28.30 -15.20
CA ASP A 270 12.58 26.85 -14.93
C ASP A 270 11.18 26.39 -14.47
N GLU A 271 10.14 27.18 -14.77
CA GLU A 271 8.76 26.88 -14.38
C GLU A 271 8.22 25.64 -15.10
N LEU A 272 7.37 24.88 -14.41
CA LEU A 272 6.58 23.79 -14.98
C LEU A 272 5.13 24.22 -15.09
N VAL A 273 4.51 23.92 -16.22
CA VAL A 273 3.07 24.06 -16.43
C VAL A 273 2.42 22.68 -16.40
N VAL A 274 1.45 22.54 -15.51
CA VAL A 274 0.66 21.32 -15.29
C VAL A 274 -0.75 21.57 -15.82
N SER A 275 -1.18 20.82 -16.82
CA SER A 275 -2.54 20.89 -17.36
C SER A 275 -3.43 19.84 -16.69
N LEU A 276 -4.63 20.25 -16.29
CA LEU A 276 -5.65 19.40 -15.68
C LEU A 276 -6.61 18.84 -16.74
N ASP A 277 -7.60 18.07 -16.32
CA ASP A 277 -8.63 17.46 -17.17
C ASP A 277 -9.79 18.41 -17.53
N ASP A 278 -9.87 19.55 -16.86
CA ASP A 278 -10.82 20.65 -17.14
C ASP A 278 -10.16 21.81 -17.92
N ASP A 279 -8.99 21.57 -18.50
CA ASP A 279 -8.14 22.53 -19.21
C ASP A 279 -7.58 23.68 -18.34
N GLU A 280 -7.70 23.63 -17.00
CA GLU A 280 -6.94 24.54 -16.12
C GLU A 280 -5.44 24.27 -16.22
N GLU A 281 -4.64 25.34 -16.25
CA GLU A 281 -3.19 25.26 -16.17
C GLU A 281 -2.68 25.81 -14.84
N VAL A 282 -1.73 25.08 -14.25
CA VAL A 282 -1.11 25.39 -12.97
C VAL A 282 0.39 25.51 -13.14
N VAL A 283 0.95 26.63 -12.69
CA VAL A 283 2.40 26.84 -12.68
C VAL A 283 3.00 26.34 -11.37
N ALA A 284 4.12 25.63 -11.45
CA ALA A 284 4.85 25.11 -10.29
C ALA A 284 6.37 25.16 -10.50
N ASP A 285 7.12 25.38 -9.41
CA ASP A 285 8.59 25.32 -9.42
C ASP A 285 9.12 23.87 -9.47
N ALA A 286 8.31 22.92 -9.00
CA ALA A 286 8.63 21.51 -8.95
C ALA A 286 7.37 20.64 -9.01
N VAL A 287 7.49 19.46 -9.62
CA VAL A 287 6.39 18.49 -9.69
C VAL A 287 6.90 17.11 -9.27
N VAL A 288 6.21 16.48 -8.33
CA VAL A 288 6.40 15.07 -7.98
C VAL A 288 5.30 14.24 -8.62
N VAL A 289 5.70 13.31 -9.49
CA VAL A 289 4.82 12.32 -10.12
C VAL A 289 4.76 11.09 -9.22
N ALA A 290 3.61 10.88 -8.57
CA ALA A 290 3.32 9.75 -7.70
C ALA A 290 1.94 9.12 -8.04
N CYS A 291 1.59 9.10 -9.33
CA CYS A 291 0.31 8.59 -9.86
C CYS A 291 0.16 7.07 -9.80
N GLY A 292 1.11 6.37 -9.17
CA GLY A 292 1.15 4.92 -9.05
C GLY A 292 1.60 4.20 -10.32
N GLY A 293 1.80 2.88 -10.20
CA GLY A 293 2.25 2.03 -11.30
C GLY A 293 1.09 1.54 -12.18
N LEU A 294 1.27 0.37 -12.79
CA LEU A 294 0.27 -0.26 -13.65
C LEU A 294 -1.07 -0.49 -12.94
N ALA A 295 -1.04 -1.04 -11.72
CA ALA A 295 -2.26 -1.35 -10.95
C ALA A 295 -3.08 -0.10 -10.56
N ALA A 296 -2.43 1.06 -10.45
CA ALA A 296 -3.09 2.34 -10.17
C ALA A 296 -3.51 3.08 -11.44
N GLY A 297 -3.11 2.59 -12.64
CA GLY A 297 -3.36 3.26 -13.92
C GLY A 297 -2.39 4.40 -14.25
N GLY A 298 -1.35 4.65 -13.43
CA GLY A 298 -0.34 5.67 -13.72
C GLY A 298 0.62 5.27 -14.85
N VAL A 299 0.84 3.97 -15.02
CA VAL A 299 1.52 3.36 -16.18
C VAL A 299 0.51 2.57 -16.99
N ILE A 300 0.50 2.75 -18.30
CA ILE A 300 -0.46 2.14 -19.22
C ILE A 300 0.28 1.22 -20.20
N TYR A 301 -0.19 -0.02 -20.32
CA TYR A 301 0.19 -0.93 -21.41
C TYR A 301 -0.63 -0.61 -22.66
N GLU A 302 0.02 -0.08 -23.70
CA GLU A 302 -0.63 0.32 -24.94
C GLU A 302 0.35 0.12 -26.10
N PRO A 303 0.54 -1.13 -26.56
CA PRO A 303 1.37 -1.41 -27.73
C PRO A 303 0.86 -0.68 -28.98
N PRO A 304 1.75 -0.42 -29.97
CA PRO A 304 1.40 0.33 -31.18
C PRO A 304 0.12 -0.14 -31.90
N GLU A 305 -0.10 -1.45 -31.94
CA GLU A 305 -1.32 -2.04 -32.50
C GLU A 305 -2.62 -1.56 -31.85
N HIS A 306 -2.63 -1.33 -30.54
CA HIS A 306 -3.84 -0.88 -29.82
C HIS A 306 -4.22 0.55 -30.23
N ARG A 307 -3.27 1.35 -30.73
CA ARG A 307 -3.53 2.71 -31.24
C ARG A 307 -3.96 2.73 -32.71
N ALA A 308 -3.55 1.74 -33.49
CA ALA A 308 -3.73 1.74 -34.94
C ALA A 308 -5.12 1.28 -35.40
N GLY A 309 -5.91 0.68 -34.51
CA GLY A 309 -7.27 0.23 -34.83
C GLY A 309 -7.27 -0.91 -35.85
N MET A 310 -7.97 -0.75 -36.97
CA MET A 310 -8.01 -1.74 -38.05
C MET A 310 -6.79 -1.65 -38.99
N ASP A 311 -6.03 -0.56 -38.92
CA ASP A 311 -4.85 -0.32 -39.74
C ASP A 311 -3.57 -0.74 -39.01
N MET A 312 -2.48 -0.91 -39.73
CA MET A 312 -1.16 -1.11 -39.11
C MET A 312 -0.62 0.25 -38.62
N PRO A 313 0.07 0.30 -37.47
CA PRO A 313 0.63 1.55 -36.96
C PRO A 313 1.65 2.12 -37.95
N GLU A 314 1.63 3.45 -38.14
CA GLU A 314 2.53 4.16 -39.06
C GLU A 314 4.01 3.99 -38.69
N ALA A 315 4.29 3.80 -37.40
CA ALA A 315 5.63 3.55 -36.87
C ALA A 315 5.57 2.67 -35.61
N GLY A 316 6.70 2.04 -35.28
CA GLY A 316 6.88 1.45 -33.96
C GLY A 316 6.83 2.53 -32.87
N ALA A 317 6.32 2.18 -31.70
CA ALA A 317 6.34 3.02 -30.50
C ALA A 317 6.68 2.17 -29.28
N ALA A 318 7.04 2.81 -28.17
CA ALA A 318 7.16 2.12 -26.90
C ALA A 318 5.77 1.56 -26.49
N PRO A 319 5.69 0.32 -25.99
CA PRO A 319 4.41 -0.31 -25.64
C PRO A 319 3.89 0.11 -24.26
N TRP A 320 4.63 1.00 -23.59
CA TRP A 320 4.33 1.53 -22.28
C TRP A 320 4.35 3.04 -22.35
N ARG A 321 3.40 3.69 -21.67
CA ARG A 321 3.40 5.13 -21.46
C ARG A 321 2.86 5.47 -20.08
N LEU A 322 3.00 6.73 -19.69
CA LEU A 322 2.31 7.26 -18.54
C LEU A 322 0.87 7.65 -18.91
N SER A 323 0.00 7.69 -17.91
CA SER A 323 -1.32 8.33 -18.02
C SER A 323 -1.22 9.84 -18.24
N ILE A 324 -0.07 10.44 -17.90
CA ILE A 324 0.24 11.86 -18.03
C ILE A 324 1.18 12.07 -19.22
N ASP A 325 0.86 13.03 -20.09
CA ASP A 325 1.75 13.49 -21.15
C ASP A 325 2.90 14.31 -20.55
N ALA A 326 4.06 13.69 -20.36
CA ALA A 326 5.23 14.32 -19.76
C ALA A 326 6.51 13.84 -20.46
N PRO A 327 7.57 14.67 -20.53
CA PRO A 327 8.79 14.33 -21.25
C PRO A 327 9.71 13.41 -20.43
N LEU A 328 9.19 12.26 -19.99
CA LEU A 328 9.82 11.33 -19.05
C LEU A 328 10.31 10.07 -19.76
N GLN A 329 11.52 9.61 -19.41
CA GLN A 329 12.04 8.32 -19.88
C GLN A 329 11.43 7.16 -19.10
N MET A 330 10.96 6.14 -19.83
CA MET A 330 10.49 4.88 -19.26
C MET A 330 11.61 3.84 -19.21
N GLN A 331 11.58 2.98 -18.20
CA GLN A 331 12.53 1.89 -17.98
C GLN A 331 11.81 0.65 -17.43
N GLY A 332 12.36 -0.53 -17.70
CA GLY A 332 12.01 -1.78 -17.04
C GLY A 332 13.19 -2.76 -17.12
N HIS A 333 13.41 -3.53 -16.06
CA HIS A 333 14.55 -4.45 -15.92
C HIS A 333 15.91 -3.79 -16.15
N GLY A 334 16.09 -2.57 -15.64
CA GLY A 334 17.32 -1.79 -15.78
C GLY A 334 17.59 -1.28 -17.20
N ARG A 335 16.64 -1.45 -18.13
CA ARG A 335 16.80 -1.07 -19.55
C ARG A 335 15.80 0.02 -19.92
N ARG A 336 16.29 1.02 -20.65
CA ARG A 336 15.43 2.02 -21.28
C ARG A 336 14.43 1.33 -22.20
N LEU A 337 13.16 1.69 -22.06
CA LEU A 337 12.10 1.20 -22.92
C LEU A 337 11.96 2.15 -24.11
N ASP A 338 12.53 1.74 -25.24
CA ASP A 338 12.44 2.46 -26.51
C ASP A 338 11.44 1.79 -27.46
N VAL A 339 11.36 2.32 -28.67
CA VAL A 339 10.57 1.76 -29.78
C VAL A 339 10.89 0.28 -29.95
N VAL A 340 9.86 -0.56 -29.82
CA VAL A 340 9.99 -2.01 -30.03
C VAL A 340 9.90 -2.35 -31.52
N GLY A 341 10.65 -3.38 -31.94
CA GLY A 341 10.60 -3.89 -33.32
C GLY A 341 9.31 -4.66 -33.66
N SER A 342 8.49 -4.99 -32.66
CA SER A 342 7.19 -5.65 -32.81
C SER A 342 6.07 -4.66 -32.52
N VAL A 343 5.08 -4.60 -33.42
CA VAL A 343 3.86 -3.77 -33.23
C VAL A 343 2.98 -4.28 -32.08
N HIS A 344 3.17 -5.54 -31.66
CA HIS A 344 2.41 -6.21 -30.61
C HIS A 344 2.96 -5.98 -29.18
N GLY A 345 4.10 -5.27 -29.06
CA GLY A 345 4.79 -5.16 -27.78
C GLY A 345 5.49 -6.45 -27.34
N PRO A 346 5.98 -6.52 -26.09
CA PRO A 346 6.58 -7.72 -25.53
C PRO A 346 5.52 -8.81 -25.25
N ALA A 347 5.89 -10.07 -25.44
CA ALA A 347 5.02 -11.20 -25.13
C ALA A 347 4.84 -11.35 -23.61
N LEU A 348 3.77 -10.74 -23.07
CA LEU A 348 3.50 -10.68 -21.63
C LEU A 348 3.37 -12.07 -20.97
N ASP A 349 2.97 -13.09 -21.72
CA ASP A 349 2.94 -14.48 -21.21
C ASP A 349 4.32 -15.00 -20.79
N HIS A 350 5.39 -14.43 -21.36
CA HIS A 350 6.77 -14.83 -21.07
C HIS A 350 7.50 -13.89 -20.12
N VAL A 351 7.21 -12.59 -20.19
CA VAL A 351 7.99 -11.58 -19.46
C VAL A 351 7.15 -10.80 -18.47
N GLY A 352 5.83 -10.88 -18.53
CA GLY A 352 4.94 -10.04 -17.75
C GLY A 352 4.78 -10.49 -16.30
N TRP A 353 4.67 -11.80 -16.09
CA TRP A 353 4.34 -12.38 -14.80
C TRP A 353 5.57 -12.54 -13.90
N PRO A 354 5.44 -12.26 -12.59
CA PRO A 354 6.52 -12.51 -11.65
C PRO A 354 6.83 -14.00 -11.54
N THR A 355 8.10 -14.29 -11.32
CA THR A 355 8.61 -15.60 -10.87
C THR A 355 9.33 -15.42 -9.54
N ASP A 356 9.66 -16.51 -8.86
CA ASP A 356 10.25 -16.47 -7.51
C ASP A 356 11.48 -15.55 -7.36
N ALA A 357 12.20 -15.22 -8.43
CA ALA A 357 13.38 -14.35 -8.38
C ALA A 357 13.32 -13.13 -9.31
N ASP A 358 12.20 -12.92 -10.02
CA ASP A 358 12.05 -11.86 -11.00
C ASP A 358 10.65 -11.26 -10.89
N PRO A 359 10.49 -9.98 -10.51
CA PRO A 359 9.17 -9.33 -10.37
C PRO A 359 8.39 -9.25 -11.69
N GLY A 360 8.99 -9.64 -12.82
CA GLY A 360 8.33 -9.56 -14.12
C GLY A 360 8.29 -8.12 -14.64
N LEU A 361 7.96 -7.97 -15.91
CA LEU A 361 7.96 -6.68 -16.59
C LEU A 361 6.82 -5.78 -16.11
N LEU A 362 5.67 -6.36 -15.75
CA LEU A 362 4.49 -5.60 -15.31
C LEU A 362 4.71 -4.87 -13.98
N GLU A 363 5.57 -5.43 -13.11
CA GLU A 363 5.88 -4.83 -11.82
C GLU A 363 7.12 -3.93 -11.88
N SER A 364 8.02 -4.14 -12.84
CA SER A 364 9.28 -3.40 -12.97
C SER A 364 9.19 -2.14 -13.84
N VAL A 365 8.22 -2.07 -14.78
CA VAL A 365 8.08 -0.92 -15.67
C VAL A 365 7.71 0.38 -14.93
N GLY A 366 8.34 1.49 -15.30
CA GLY A 366 8.03 2.81 -14.75
C GLY A 366 8.94 3.93 -15.27
N ILE A 367 8.93 5.07 -14.57
CA ILE A 367 9.77 6.24 -14.81
C ILE A 367 11.20 5.92 -14.39
N ARG A 368 12.15 6.19 -15.27
CA ARG A 368 13.58 6.15 -14.98
C ARG A 368 13.97 7.33 -14.09
N THR A 369 14.72 7.07 -13.03
CA THR A 369 15.17 8.11 -12.09
C THR A 369 16.68 8.05 -11.82
N ALA A 370 17.26 9.21 -11.51
CA ALA A 370 18.61 9.36 -10.94
C ALA A 370 18.46 9.91 -9.50
N GLY A 371 18.35 9.00 -8.54
CA GLY A 371 17.85 9.36 -7.21
C GLY A 371 16.33 9.55 -7.25
N THR A 372 15.85 10.74 -6.91
CA THR A 372 14.44 11.17 -6.99
C THR A 372 14.12 11.93 -8.28
N ALA A 373 15.13 12.52 -8.91
CA ALA A 373 14.99 13.27 -10.15
C ALA A 373 14.63 12.31 -11.29
N ALA A 374 13.55 12.64 -12.01
CA ALA A 374 13.13 11.88 -13.17
C ALA A 374 14.04 12.19 -14.36
N VAL A 375 14.44 11.16 -15.10
CA VAL A 375 15.27 11.35 -16.28
C VAL A 375 14.39 11.80 -17.44
N LEU A 376 14.67 13.01 -17.94
CA LEU A 376 13.91 13.61 -19.04
C LEU A 376 14.31 13.01 -20.40
N LEU A 377 13.39 13.06 -21.36
CA LEU A 377 13.72 12.82 -22.76
C LEU A 377 14.68 13.90 -23.27
N GLU A 378 15.59 13.53 -24.18
CA GLU A 378 16.54 14.48 -24.78
C GLU A 378 15.84 15.66 -25.46
N SER A 379 14.61 15.43 -25.95
CA SER A 379 13.75 16.44 -26.56
C SER A 379 13.11 17.42 -25.58
N ALA A 380 13.29 17.25 -24.26
CA ALA A 380 12.66 18.11 -23.27
C ALA A 380 13.19 19.56 -23.36
N GLY A 381 14.50 19.74 -23.55
CA GLY A 381 15.10 21.06 -23.75
C GLY A 381 15.12 21.97 -22.50
N PHE A 382 14.92 21.43 -21.29
CA PHE A 382 14.93 22.18 -20.03
C PHE A 382 15.50 21.36 -18.85
N GLU A 383 15.97 22.05 -17.80
CA GLU A 383 16.45 21.46 -16.53
C GLU A 383 15.47 21.75 -15.39
N ALA A 384 14.24 21.20 -15.47
CA ALA A 384 13.21 21.46 -14.46
C ALA A 384 13.19 20.38 -13.38
N ARG A 385 12.66 20.73 -12.21
CA ARG A 385 12.51 19.83 -11.07
C ARG A 385 11.29 18.91 -11.23
N LEU A 386 11.41 17.95 -12.13
CA LEU A 386 10.46 16.85 -12.27
C LEU A 386 11.00 15.63 -11.52
N LEU A 387 10.25 15.18 -10.51
CA LEU A 387 10.61 14.06 -9.64
C LEU A 387 9.58 12.94 -9.77
N ALA A 388 9.96 11.72 -9.41
CA ALA A 388 9.05 10.58 -9.37
C ALA A 388 9.21 9.77 -8.08
N ALA A 389 8.11 9.25 -7.56
CA ALA A 389 8.11 8.49 -6.30
C ALA A 389 7.06 7.36 -6.27
N GLY A 390 7.39 6.26 -5.60
CA GLY A 390 6.51 5.12 -5.39
C GLY A 390 6.39 4.20 -6.60
N ASP A 391 5.20 3.62 -6.79
CA ASP A 391 4.97 2.55 -7.77
C ASP A 391 5.14 2.95 -9.24
N VAL A 392 5.20 4.26 -9.52
CA VAL A 392 5.47 4.77 -10.87
C VAL A 392 6.95 4.68 -11.23
N VAL A 393 7.87 4.51 -10.28
CA VAL A 393 9.33 4.50 -10.53
C VAL A 393 9.76 3.12 -11.03
N ALA A 394 10.57 3.04 -12.08
CA ALA A 394 11.04 1.76 -12.61
C ALA A 394 11.90 0.97 -11.61
N ASP A 395 11.80 -0.36 -11.65
CA ASP A 395 12.68 -1.31 -10.95
C ASP A 395 12.75 -1.11 -9.43
N ARG A 396 11.67 -0.60 -8.82
CA ARG A 396 11.54 -0.43 -7.38
C ARG A 396 10.57 -1.44 -6.78
N PRO A 397 10.82 -1.93 -5.56
CA PRO A 397 9.85 -2.72 -4.82
C PRO A 397 8.51 -1.98 -4.69
N ARG A 398 7.41 -2.64 -5.09
CA ARG A 398 6.03 -2.14 -4.96
C ARG A 398 5.50 -2.38 -3.55
N THR A 399 6.11 -1.69 -2.58
CA THR A 399 5.83 -1.89 -1.15
C THR A 399 5.55 -0.56 -0.45
N MET A 400 4.75 -0.59 0.62
CA MET A 400 4.29 0.62 1.29
C MET A 400 5.43 1.46 1.88
N LEU A 401 6.40 0.84 2.53
CA LEU A 401 7.51 1.60 3.14
C LEU A 401 8.49 2.09 2.08
N GLN A 402 8.67 1.36 0.98
CA GLN A 402 9.45 1.87 -0.16
C GLN A 402 8.76 3.09 -0.78
N ALA A 403 7.43 3.03 -1.00
CA ALA A 403 6.64 4.15 -1.49
C ALA A 403 6.72 5.37 -0.54
N ALA A 404 6.60 5.15 0.77
CA ALA A 404 6.73 6.22 1.76
C ALA A 404 8.14 6.84 1.73
N PHE A 405 9.19 6.02 1.68
CA PHE A 405 10.57 6.48 1.61
C PHE A 405 10.84 7.32 0.35
N ASP A 406 10.42 6.82 -0.82
CA ASP A 406 10.59 7.54 -2.08
C ASP A 406 9.80 8.85 -2.09
N GLY A 407 8.57 8.82 -1.56
CA GLY A 407 7.72 10.00 -1.38
C GLY A 407 8.39 11.06 -0.53
N ILE A 408 8.84 10.70 0.69
CA ILE A 408 9.51 11.63 1.61
C ILE A 408 10.69 12.30 0.93
N ARG A 409 11.53 11.53 0.24
CA ARG A 409 12.71 12.07 -0.45
C ARG A 409 12.31 13.01 -1.59
N ALA A 410 11.38 12.61 -2.44
CA ALA A 410 10.95 13.44 -3.57
C ALA A 410 10.27 14.73 -3.10
N GLY A 411 9.45 14.67 -2.05
CA GLY A 411 8.82 15.85 -1.45
C GLY A 411 9.83 16.81 -0.83
N ALA A 412 10.81 16.26 -0.09
CA ALA A 412 11.92 17.03 0.45
C ALA A 412 12.73 17.73 -0.65
N ASP A 413 13.11 17.00 -1.70
CA ASP A 413 13.87 17.54 -2.83
C ASP A 413 13.07 18.59 -3.62
N ALA A 414 11.77 18.38 -3.80
CA ALA A 414 10.86 19.34 -4.45
C ALA A 414 10.81 20.67 -3.70
N ALA A 415 10.74 20.62 -2.37
CA ALA A 415 10.75 21.81 -1.52
C ALA A 415 12.10 22.56 -1.49
N GLY A 416 13.17 21.98 -2.04
CA GLY A 416 14.53 22.51 -1.93
C GLY A 416 15.11 22.39 -0.50
N GLU A 417 16.17 23.13 -0.18
CA GLU A 417 16.66 23.23 1.20
C GLU A 417 15.82 24.24 2.00
N PRO A 418 15.08 23.77 3.02
CA PRO A 418 15.07 24.52 4.28
C PRO A 418 15.22 23.60 5.50
N GLY A 419 16.13 23.97 6.42
CA GLY A 419 16.26 23.46 7.80
C GLY A 419 16.17 21.95 7.98
N ALA A 420 17.32 21.27 8.03
CA ALA A 420 17.48 19.83 8.26
C ALA A 420 16.29 19.13 8.94
N LEU A 421 15.57 18.30 8.18
CA LEU A 421 14.94 17.11 8.74
C LEU A 421 16.11 16.22 9.17
N SER A 422 16.44 16.23 10.47
CA SER A 422 17.57 15.47 11.01
C SER A 422 17.46 14.01 10.58
N ALA A 423 18.56 13.51 9.99
CA ALA A 423 18.70 12.17 9.44
C ALA A 423 18.60 11.07 10.51
#